data_AF-A0A142VAK3-F1
#
_entry.id   AF-A0A142VAK3-F1
#
_cell.length_a   1.000
_cell.length_b   1.000
_cell.length_c   1.000
_cell.angle_alpha   90.00
_cell.angle_beta   90.00
_cell.angle_gamma   90.00
#
_symmetry.space_group_name_H-M   'P 1'
#
loop_
_entity.id
_entity.type
_entity.pdbx_description
1 polymer ?
#
loop_
_entity_poly.entity_id
_entity_poly.type
_entity_poly.pdbx_seq_one_letter_code
_entity_poly.pdbx_strand_id
1 'polypeptide(L)' 'MLNKGDMVSVTYRVGWDQSGQAMLETLEHCTVEKYKDGILVVSYATKKDDYVEIVNRTFDVNSPEFVGTVAL' A
#
# COMPACT_ATOMS: atom_id res chain seq x y z
N MET A 1 10.13 1.56 12.86
CA MET A 1 10.67 1.27 11.51
C MET A 1 10.02 -0.04 11.09
N LEU A 2 9.41 -0.09 9.89
CA LEU A 2 8.70 -1.29 9.41
C LEU A 2 9.69 -2.43 9.10
N ASN A 3 9.35 -3.65 9.52
CA ASN A 3 10.13 -4.86 9.30
C ASN A 3 9.40 -5.83 8.39
N LYS A 4 10.16 -6.74 7.76
CA LYS A 4 9.55 -7.82 6.99
C LYS A 4 8.63 -8.66 7.88
N GLY A 5 7.42 -8.92 7.41
CA GLY A 5 6.39 -9.67 8.11
C GLY A 5 5.40 -8.81 8.90
N ASP A 6 5.67 -7.51 9.08
CA ASP A 6 4.72 -6.60 9.73
C ASP A 6 3.43 -6.51 8.90
N MET A 7 2.28 -6.50 9.58
CA MET A 7 1.00 -6.20 8.95
C MET A 7 0.70 -4.70 9.02
N VAL A 8 0.35 -4.12 7.87
CA VAL A 8 0.05 -2.70 7.73
C VAL A 8 -1.14 -2.48 6.81
N SER A 9 -1.77 -1.32 6.92
CA SER A 9 -2.57 -0.73 5.84
C SER A 9 -1.75 0.36 5.15
N VAL A 10 -1.85 0.47 3.83
CA VAL A 10 -1.15 1.48 3.02
C VAL A 10 -2.15 2.38 2.31
N THR A 11 -2.07 3.70 2.53
CA THR A 11 -2.91 4.69 1.85
C THR A 11 -2.08 5.50 0.86
N TYR A 12 -2.60 5.67 -0.35
CA TYR A 12 -1.98 6.43 -1.42
C TYR A 12 -3.02 7.18 -2.25
N ARG A 13 -2.58 8.22 -2.96
CA ARG A 13 -3.42 9.00 -3.87
C ARG A 13 -3.47 8.31 -5.23
N VAL A 14 -4.68 8.17 -5.76
CA VAL A 14 -4.96 7.60 -7.10
C VAL A 14 -5.32 8.66 -8.13
N GLY A 15 -5.60 9.89 -7.69
CA GLY A 15 -5.90 10.99 -8.57
C GLY A 15 -6.55 12.16 -7.85
N TRP A 16 -7.26 12.98 -8.63
CA TRP A 16 -8.00 14.14 -8.17
C TRP A 16 -9.40 14.10 -8.75
N ASP A 17 -10.41 14.46 -7.95
CA ASP A 17 -11.77 14.57 -8.43
C ASP A 17 -12.02 15.90 -9.17
N GLN A 18 -13.24 16.10 -9.68
CA GLN A 18 -13.62 17.32 -10.42
C GLN A 18 -13.58 18.61 -9.58
N SER A 19 -13.56 18.49 -8.25
CA SER A 19 -13.48 19.61 -7.31
C SER A 19 -12.04 19.90 -6.86
N GLY A 20 -11.07 19.13 -7.35
CA GLY A 20 -9.66 19.24 -6.95
C GLY A 20 -9.36 18.60 -5.59
N GLN A 21 -10.24 17.72 -5.08
CA GLN A 21 -9.93 16.93 -3.89
C GLN A 21 -9.17 15.66 -4.26
N ALA A 22 -8.23 15.26 -3.40
CA ALA A 22 -7.44 14.07 -3.62
C ALA A 22 -8.31 12.82 -3.46
N MET A 23 -8.28 11.94 -4.46
CA MET A 23 -8.88 10.61 -4.39
C MET A 23 -7.85 9.65 -3.80
N LEU A 24 -8.21 8.99 -2.70
CA LEU A 24 -7.33 8.10 -1.97
C LEU A 24 -7.81 6.65 -2.06
N GLU A 25 -6.87 5.72 -2.08
CA GLU A 25 -7.11 4.28 -1.95
C GLU A 25 -6.30 3.76 -0.76
N THR A 26 -6.88 2.79 -0.04
CA THR A 26 -6.20 2.09 1.06
C THR A 26 -6.17 0.61 0.75
N LEU A 27 -4.96 0.04 0.70
CA LEU A 27 -4.76 -1.40 0.73
C LEU A 27 -4.73 -1.86 2.18
N GLU A 28 -5.74 -2.61 2.57
CA GLU A 28 -5.82 -3.19 3.91
C GLU A 28 -5.06 -4.52 3.98
N HIS A 29 -4.64 -4.90 5.19
CA HIS A 29 -4.02 -6.21 5.48
C HIS A 29 -2.81 -6.56 4.60
N CYS A 30 -1.98 -5.56 4.31
CA CYS A 30 -0.73 -5.74 3.60
C CYS A 30 0.34 -6.32 4.53
N THR A 31 1.13 -7.26 4.03
CA THR A 31 2.34 -7.77 4.70
C THR A 31 3.56 -7.05 4.13
N VAL A 32 4.41 -6.50 4.99
CA VAL A 32 5.67 -5.86 4.57
C VAL A 32 6.64 -6.94 4.08
N GLU A 33 7.08 -6.83 2.84
CA GLU A 33 8.08 -7.73 2.26
C GLU A 33 9.49 -7.15 2.37
N LYS A 34 9.60 -5.84 2.24
CA LYS A 34 10.87 -5.09 2.28
C LYS A 34 10.59 -3.62 2.57
N TYR A 35 11.38 -3.03 3.45
CA TYR A 35 11.47 -1.58 3.58
C TYR A 35 12.93 -1.15 3.63
N LYS A 36 13.38 -0.43 2.60
CA LYS A 36 14.77 0.04 2.51
C LYS A 36 14.86 1.28 1.62
N ASP A 37 15.66 2.27 2.04
CA ASP A 37 15.97 3.48 1.27
C ASP A 37 14.70 4.24 0.80
N GLY A 38 13.67 4.29 1.65
CA GLY A 38 12.38 4.91 1.33
C GLY A 38 11.48 4.09 0.39
N ILE A 39 11.91 2.91 -0.04
CA ILE A 39 11.08 2.02 -0.86
C ILE A 39 10.44 0.96 0.03
N LEU A 40 9.10 0.97 0.06
CA LEU A 40 8.27 -0.01 0.75
C LEU A 40 7.67 -0.98 -0.27
N VAL A 41 7.91 -2.27 -0.08
CA VAL A 41 7.27 -3.35 -0.83
C VAL A 41 6.34 -4.08 0.11
N VAL A 42 5.09 -4.23 -0.29
CA VAL A 42 4.07 -5.00 0.44
C VAL A 42 3.44 -6.05 -0.45
N SER A 43 2.95 -7.11 0.16
CA SER A 43 2.11 -8.13 -0.46
C SER A 43 0.72 -8.12 0.18
N TYR A 44 -0.33 -8.38 -0.60
CA TYR A 44 -1.68 -8.58 -0.07
C TYR A 44 -2.41 -9.62 -0.89
N ALA A 45 -3.35 -10.32 -0.24
CA ALA A 45 -4.16 -11.33 -0.88
C ALA A 45 -5.44 -10.69 -1.43
N THR A 46 -5.76 -10.97 -2.69
CA THR A 46 -7.06 -10.65 -3.28
C THR A 46 -7.75 -11.94 -3.70
N LYS A 47 -9.06 -12.00 -3.49
CA LYS A 47 -9.88 -13.13 -3.93
C LYS A 47 -10.42 -12.85 -5.33
N LYS A 48 -10.10 -13.73 -6.26
CA LYS A 48 -10.76 -13.85 -7.56
C LYS A 48 -11.62 -15.11 -7.54
N ASP A 49 -12.57 -15.20 -8.47
CA ASP A 49 -13.66 -16.19 -8.45
C ASP A 49 -13.23 -17.57 -7.92
N ASP A 50 -12.22 -18.17 -8.55
CA ASP A 50 -11.78 -19.54 -8.23
C ASP A 50 -10.41 -19.63 -7.55
N TYR A 51 -9.74 -18.50 -7.24
CA TYR A 51 -8.40 -18.52 -6.66
C TYR A 51 -8.06 -17.30 -5.80
N VAL A 52 -7.11 -17.49 -4.88
CA VAL A 52 -6.48 -16.38 -4.16
C VAL A 52 -5.23 -15.98 -4.92
N GLU A 53 -5.14 -14.70 -5.26
CA GLU A 53 -3.96 -14.10 -5.87
C GLU A 53 -3.20 -13.30 -4.81
N ILE A 54 -1.89 -13.49 -4.74
CA ILE A 54 -1.01 -12.65 -3.93
C ILE A 54 -0.43 -11.57 -4.85
N VAL A 55 -0.73 -10.31 -4.55
CA VAL A 55 -0.30 -9.16 -5.33
C VAL A 55 0.78 -8.41 -4.56
N ASN A 56 1.89 -8.11 -5.23
CA ASN A 56 2.95 -7.28 -4.66
C ASN A 56 2.82 -5.85 -5.19
N ARG A 57 2.89 -4.87 -4.28
CA ARG A 57 2.91 -3.44 -4.59
C ARG A 57 4.17 -2.80 -4.02
N THR A 58 4.70 -1.84 -4.77
CA THR A 58 5.89 -1.07 -4.40
C THR A 58 5.51 0.39 -4.30
N PHE A 59 5.90 1.03 -3.20
CA PHE A 59 5.68 2.43 -2.89
C PHE A 59 7.02 3.11 -2.63
N ASP A 60 7.22 4.28 -3.23
CA ASP A 60 8.21 5.24 -2.76
C ASP A 60 7.55 6.12 -1.70
N VAL A 61 7.98 5.99 -0.45
CA VAL A 61 7.36 6.69 0.69
C VAL A 61 7.66 8.20 0.68
N ASN A 62 8.61 8.64 -0.14
CA ASN A 62 8.91 10.07 -0.33
C ASN A 62 8.08 10.67 -1.48
N SER A 63 7.34 9.85 -2.23
CA SER A 63 6.44 10.33 -3.28
C SER A 63 5.31 11.16 -2.67
N PRO A 64 4.90 12.28 -3.28
CA PRO A 64 3.72 13.02 -2.86
C PRO A 64 2.41 12.24 -3.05
N GLU A 65 2.44 11.13 -3.79
CA GLU A 65 1.31 10.21 -3.92
C GLU A 65 1.20 9.26 -2.71
N PHE A 66 2.27 9.07 -1.94
CA PHE A 66 2.25 8.24 -0.75
C PHE A 66 1.73 9.06 0.43
N VAL A 67 0.63 8.60 1.04
CA VAL A 67 -0.01 9.32 2.15
C VAL A 67 0.49 8.78 3.48
N GLY A 68 0.53 7.45 3.64
CA GLY A 68 1.03 6.84 4.86
C GLY A 68 0.77 5.35 4.99
N THR A 69 1.31 4.81 6.07
CA THR A 69 1.09 3.42 6.52
C THR A 69 0.67 3.40 7.98
N VAL A 70 -0.24 2.51 8.34
CA VAL A 70 -0.68 2.26 9.72
C VAL A 70 -0.41 0.80 10.06
N ALA A 71 0.28 0.54 11.17
CA ALA A 71 0.47 -0.82 11.68
C ALA A 71 -0.84 -1.36 12.27
N LEU A 72 -1.11 -2.66 12.05
CA LEU A 72 -2.33 -3.35 12.48
C LEU A 72 -2.09 -4.25 13.70
#